data_AF-X0WKR1-F1
#
_entry.id   AF-X0WKR1-F1
#
_cell.length_a   1.000
_cell.length_b   1.000
_cell.length_c   1.000
_cell.angle_alpha   90.00
_cell.angle_beta   90.00
_cell.angle_gamma   90.00
#
_symmetry.space_group_name_H-M   'P 1'
#
loop_
_entity.id
_entity.type
_entity.pdbx_description
1 polymer ?
#
loop_
_entity_poly.entity_id
_entity_poly.type
_entity_poly.pdbx_seq_one_letter_code
_entity_poly.pdbx_strand_id
1 'polypeptide(L)' 'MIEKKYDGYVYSYDVNCDLCSYHKEYIDVYDWDELIDRIKKEGWTIEYKDGEFEHRCPICSHKA' A
#
# COMPACT_ATOMS: atom_id res chain seq x y z
N MET A 1 -1.28 -1.29 -6.07
CA MET A 1 -2.24 -2.30 -5.59
C MET A 1 -2.02 -2.62 -4.10
N ILE A 2 -3.08 -2.95 -3.35
CA ILE A 2 -2.96 -3.50 -1.97
C ILE A 2 -3.64 -4.87 -1.92
N GLU A 3 -2.94 -5.87 -1.42
CA GLU A 3 -3.45 -7.23 -1.25
C GLU A 3 -3.44 -7.62 0.23
N LYS A 4 -4.56 -8.14 0.73
CA LYS A 4 -4.64 -8.71 2.09
C LYS A 4 -4.23 -10.19 2.04
N LYS A 5 -3.28 -10.57 2.88
CA LYS A 5 -2.80 -11.96 3.03
C LYS A 5 -3.09 -12.47 4.44
N TYR A 6 -3.28 -13.78 4.54
CA TYR A 6 -3.43 -14.52 5.79
C TYR A 6 -2.63 -15.81 5.69
N ASP A 7 -1.62 -15.99 6.54
CA ASP A 7 -0.74 -17.16 6.48
C ASP A 7 -1.25 -18.36 7.31
N GLY A 8 -2.33 -18.17 8.08
CA GLY A 8 -2.82 -19.14 9.05
C GLY A 8 -2.71 -18.67 10.50
N TYR A 9 -1.88 -17.65 10.76
CA TYR A 9 -1.64 -17.11 12.10
C TYR A 9 -1.81 -15.59 12.16
N VAL A 10 -1.35 -14.86 11.15
CA VAL A 10 -1.32 -13.39 11.14
C VAL A 10 -1.91 -12.82 9.84
N TYR A 11 -2.56 -11.66 9.94
CA TYR A 11 -2.94 -10.86 8.78
C TYR A 11 -1.77 -9.95 8.37
N SER A 12 -1.44 -9.96 7.08
CA SER A 12 -0.52 -9.00 6.49
C SER A 12 -1.16 -8.31 5.29
N TYR A 13 -0.62 -7.15 4.93
CA TYR A 13 -0.99 -6.45 3.71
C TYR A 13 0.24 -6.22 2.85
N ASP A 14 0.16 -6.63 1.59
CA ASP A 14 1.20 -6.40 0.60
C ASP A 14 0.82 -5.18 -0.24
N VAL A 15 1.61 -4.11 -0.13
CA VAL A 15 1.37 -2.86 -0.84
C VAL A 15 2.37 -2.74 -1.98
N ASN A 16 1.86 -2.76 -3.19
CA ASN A 16 2.60 -2.75 -4.45
C ASN A 16 2.46 -1.39 -5.13
N CYS A 17 3.56 -0.82 -5.60
CA CYS A 17 3.55 0.36 -6.44
C CYS A 17 3.07 0.00 -7.84
N ASP A 18 2.13 0.78 -8.39
CA ASP A 18 1.62 0.55 -9.74
C ASP A 18 2.55 1.14 -10.83
N LEU A 19 3.53 1.97 -10.44
CA LEU A 19 4.47 2.62 -11.36
C LEU A 19 5.88 1.99 -11.39
N CYS A 20 6.21 1.13 -10.43
CA CYS A 20 7.51 0.48 -10.37
C CYS A 20 7.41 -0.86 -9.64
N SER A 21 8.47 -1.68 -9.68
CA SER A 21 8.48 -2.99 -9.02
C SER A 21 8.63 -2.95 -7.49
N TYR A 22 8.53 -1.77 -6.87
CA TYR A 22 8.65 -1.64 -5.42
C TYR A 22 7.36 -2.12 -4.74
N HIS A 23 7.52 -3.01 -3.78
CA HIS A 23 6.44 -3.46 -2.91
C HIS A 23 6.96 -3.57 -1.47
N LYS A 24 6.03 -3.53 -0.51
CA LYS A 24 6.35 -3.68 0.90
C LYS A 24 5.22 -4.42 1.61
N GLU A 25 5.60 -5.44 2.36
CA GLU A 25 4.69 -6.15 3.24
C GLU A 25 4.60 -5.45 4.60
N TYR A 26 3.36 -5.32 5.09
CA TYR A 26 3.01 -4.80 6.40
C TYR A 26 2.39 -5.93 7.23
N ILE A 27 3.18 -6.45 8.17
CA ILE A 27 2.78 -7.47 9.13
C ILE A 27 2.21 -6.78 10.38
N ASP A 28 1.36 -7.48 11.12
CA ASP A 28 0.73 -7.04 12.38
C ASP A 28 -0.15 -5.79 12.21
N VAL A 29 -0.84 -5.68 11.07
CA VAL A 29 -1.81 -4.62 10.81
C VAL A 29 -3.21 -5.22 10.87
N TYR A 30 -4.01 -4.77 11.83
CA TYR A 30 -5.25 -5.46 12.19
C TYR A 30 -6.45 -4.99 11.37
N ASP A 31 -6.41 -3.77 10.85
CA ASP A 31 -7.47 -3.20 10.05
C ASP A 31 -6.96 -2.31 8.90
N TRP A 32 -7.87 -1.96 8.00
CA TRP A 32 -7.56 -1.21 6.80
C TRP A 32 -7.17 0.25 7.12
N ASP A 33 -7.81 0.87 8.11
CA ASP A 33 -7.55 2.27 8.43
C ASP A 33 -6.15 2.44 9.04
N GLU A 34 -5.73 1.49 9.89
CA GLU A 34 -4.36 1.40 10.41
C GLU A 34 -3.33 1.28 9.27
N LEU A 35 -3.59 0.40 8.28
CA LEU A 35 -2.73 0.26 7.11
C LEU A 35 -2.59 1.59 6.36
N ILE A 36 -3.72 2.21 6.02
CA ILE A 36 -3.75 3.44 5.22
C ILE A 36 -3.02 4.58 5.93
N ASP A 37 -3.22 4.75 7.23
CA ASP A 37 -2.51 5.77 8.02
C ASP A 37 -0.99 5.51 8.03
N ARG A 38 -0.58 4.25 8.24
CA ARG A 38 0.83 3.86 8.25
C ARG A 38 1.51 4.11 6.91
N ILE A 39 0.94 3.66 5.80
CA ILE A 39 1.58 3.82 4.49
C ILE A 39 1.63 5.28 4.05
N LYS A 40 0.60 6.08 4.38
CA LYS A 40 0.62 7.53 4.12
C LYS A 40 1.72 8.23 4.92
N LYS A 41 1.92 7.88 6.20
CA LYS A 41 3.03 8.39 7.02
C LYS A 41 4.40 8.02 6.46
N GLU A 42 4.51 6.86 5.82
CA GLU A 42 5.73 6.42 5.15
C GLU A 42 5.93 7.05 3.74
N GLY A 43 4.97 7.85 3.26
CA GLY A 43 5.07 8.58 2.00
C GLY A 43 4.38 7.92 0.80
N TRP A 44 3.67 6.81 1.01
CA TRP A 44 2.83 6.24 -0.04
C TRP A 44 1.68 7.19 -0.39
N THR A 45 1.33 7.21 -1.67
CA THR A 45 0.19 7.97 -2.18
C THR A 45 -0.79 7.01 -2.82
N ILE A 46 -2.07 7.18 -2.49
CA ILE A 46 -3.18 6.43 -3.09
C ILE A 46 -4.14 7.45 -3.67
N GLU A 47 -4.32 7.40 -4.98
CA GLU A 47 -5.19 8.32 -5.71
C GLU A 47 -6.20 7.56 -6.54
N TYR A 48 -7.40 8.14 -6.69
CA TYR A 48 -8.41 7.61 -7.59
C TYR A 48 -8.33 8.36 -8.92
N LYS A 49 -8.00 7.66 -10.00
CA LYS A 49 -7.81 8.24 -11.33
C LYS A 49 -8.36 7.31 -12.40
N ASP A 50 -9.08 7.87 -13.36
CA ASP A 50 -9.63 7.14 -14.52
C ASP A 50 -10.47 5.90 -14.16
N GLY A 51 -11.10 5.90 -12.98
CA GLY A 51 -11.96 4.80 -12.52
C GLY A 51 -11.28 3.78 -11.61
N GLU A 52 -9.96 3.90 -11.40
CA GLU A 52 -9.16 2.94 -10.62
C GLU A 52 -8.33 3.63 -9.52
N PHE A 53 -7.94 2.86 -8.51
CA PHE A 53 -7.01 3.34 -7.48
C PHE A 53 -5.58 3.07 -7.91
N GLU A 54 -4.80 4.14 -8.10
CA GLU A 54 -3.37 4.09 -8.33
C GLU A 54 -2.62 4.24 -7.00
N HIS A 55 -1.69 3.32 -6.73
CA HIS A 55 -0.88 3.27 -5.53
C HIS A 55 0.57 3.54 -5.90
N ARG A 56 1.14 4.62 -5.36
CA ARG A 56 2.51 5.04 -5.65
C ARG A 56 3.36 4.94 -4.40
N CYS A 57 4.51 4.28 -4.53
CA CYS A 57 5.52 4.23 -3.47
C CYS A 57 6.09 5.63 -3.20
N PRO A 58 6.78 5.85 -2.08
CA PRO A 58 7.33 7.15 -1.72
C PRO A 58 8.24 7.77 -2.79
N ILE A 59 8.96 6.93 -3.56
CA ILE A 59 9.84 7.41 -4.62
C ILE A 59 9.04 7.86 -5.84
N CYS A 60 7.99 7.11 -6.21
CA CYS A 60 7.17 7.41 -7.38
C CYS A 60 6.14 8.51 -7.10
N SER A 61 5.70 8.69 -5.85
CA SER A 61 4.79 9.76 -5.45
C SER A 61 5.44 11.15 -5.57
N HIS A 62 6.74 11.26 -5.30
CA HIS A 62 7.49 12.52 -5.46
C HIS A 62 7.86 12.87 -6.91
N LYS A 63 7.59 11.98 -7.88
CA LYS A 63 7.88 12.22 -9.31
C LYS A 63 6.64 12.68 -10.11
N ALA A 64 5.49 12.76 -9.46
CA ALA A 64 4.21 13.16 -10.06
C ALA A 64 4.04 14.68 -10.07
#